data_AF-A0A6I3WS38-F1
#
_entry.id   AF-A0A6I3WS38-F1
#
_cell.length_a   1.000
_cell.length_b   1.000
_cell.length_c   1.000
_cell.angle_alpha   90.00
_cell.angle_beta   90.00
_cell.angle_gamma   90.00
#
_symmetry.space_group_name_H-M   'P 1'
#
loop_
_entity.id
_entity.type
_entity.pdbx_description
1 polymer ?
#
loop_
_entity_poly.entity_id
_entity_poly.type
_entity_poly.pdbx_seq_one_letter_code
_entity_poly.pdbx_strand_id
1 'polypeptide(L)'
;MSAPADAPADAVAAAYTAQLQSYAGKEIGVVAVAPDDVNVPMVRHWCQAMGDTNPVYLDETAAAASVHGGLVAPPTMLQAWVMRPFGEGRDESDTNPYAQLTALVESKGFTSVVATNCEQTYDRYLRPGDRLTMRTVIDSVSEEKTTGLGTGHFITTRQDYYDASGERVGSMLFRILKFRPAAKKPAPAPRPLRPRPSLTHDQLFWFEGLQQGKLLIQRCTQCATLRHPSGPMCRHCRSLLWDTLQASGRGTIHSFVVVHYPQIPSLEYPNQVLLVDLEEGVRVVANSIDTTPEQLQIGAPVELVVQRCDDELSLPFFKVVNS
;
A
#
# COMPACT_ATOMS: atom_id res chain seq x y z
N MET A 1 13.14 -56.26 26.33
CA MET A 1 13.12 -55.43 25.10
C MET A 1 12.79 -54.01 25.54
N SER A 2 13.82 -53.21 25.81
CA SER A 2 13.64 -51.81 26.19
C SER A 2 13.22 -51.00 24.97
N ALA A 3 12.11 -50.26 25.09
CA ALA A 3 11.72 -49.24 24.12
C ALA A 3 12.84 -48.19 24.02
N PRO A 4 13.13 -47.63 22.83
CA PRO A 4 14.15 -46.61 22.70
C PRO A 4 13.67 -45.35 23.44
N ALA A 5 14.57 -44.75 24.22
CA ALA A 5 14.32 -43.48 24.89
C ALA A 5 14.14 -42.38 23.83
N ASP A 6 13.02 -41.65 23.88
CA ASP A 6 12.80 -40.47 23.06
C ASP A 6 13.93 -39.46 23.29
N ALA A 7 14.59 -39.05 22.21
CA ALA A 7 15.58 -37.99 22.27
C ALA A 7 14.92 -36.67 22.73
N PRO A 8 15.59 -35.84 23.54
CA PRO A 8 15.04 -34.56 23.99
C PRO A 8 14.67 -33.68 22.78
N ALA A 9 13.54 -32.96 22.88
CA ALA A 9 12.95 -32.19 21.78
C ALA A 9 13.94 -31.21 21.10
N ASP A 10 14.87 -30.64 21.87
CA ASP A 10 15.92 -29.75 21.37
C ASP A 10 16.92 -30.47 20.46
N ALA A 11 17.25 -31.73 20.75
CA ALA A 11 18.10 -32.55 19.90
C ALA A 11 17.41 -32.89 18.57
N VAL A 12 16.09 -33.09 18.59
CA VAL A 12 15.29 -33.33 17.38
C VAL A 12 15.22 -32.07 16.51
N ALA A 13 15.04 -30.89 17.11
CA ALA A 13 15.03 -29.62 16.38
C ALA A 13 16.41 -29.28 15.79
N ALA A 14 17.50 -29.54 16.53
CA ALA A 14 18.87 -29.36 16.05
C ALA A 14 19.20 -30.31 14.90
N ALA A 15 18.83 -31.59 15.01
CA ALA A 15 19.03 -32.58 13.96
C ALA A 15 18.26 -32.22 12.67
N TYR A 16 17.03 -31.73 12.81
CA TYR A 16 16.24 -31.24 11.67
C TYR A 16 16.90 -30.04 10.99
N THR A 17 17.34 -29.05 11.77
CA THR A 17 18.03 -27.86 11.23
C THR A 17 19.33 -28.24 10.52
N ALA A 18 20.13 -29.14 11.11
CA ALA A 18 21.35 -29.65 10.48
C ALA A 18 21.04 -30.39 9.17
N GLN A 19 19.95 -31.15 9.12
CA GLN A 19 19.51 -31.82 7.89
C GLN A 19 19.15 -30.80 6.81
N LEU A 20 18.42 -29.73 7.13
CA LEU A 20 18.13 -28.64 6.19
C LEU A 20 19.40 -27.96 5.69
N GLN A 21 20.34 -27.67 6.58
CA GLN A 21 21.61 -27.02 6.24
C GLN A 21 22.53 -27.91 5.40
N SER A 22 22.39 -29.24 5.47
CA SER A 22 23.13 -30.18 4.61
C SER A 22 22.83 -30.03 3.11
N TYR A 23 21.77 -29.30 2.74
CA TYR A 23 21.47 -28.98 1.36
C TYR A 23 22.27 -27.79 0.81
N ALA A 24 22.89 -26.98 1.67
CA ALA A 24 23.75 -25.89 1.23
C ALA A 24 24.91 -26.40 0.36
N GLY A 25 25.20 -25.70 -0.71
CA GLY A 25 26.20 -26.06 -1.72
C GLY A 25 25.71 -27.03 -2.81
N LYS A 26 24.52 -27.63 -2.69
CA LYS A 26 23.99 -28.54 -3.72
C LYS A 26 23.46 -27.75 -4.92
N GLU A 27 23.84 -28.19 -6.12
CA GLU A 27 23.31 -27.66 -7.38
C GLU A 27 21.89 -28.18 -7.65
N ILE A 28 21.03 -27.32 -8.16
CA ILE A 28 19.62 -27.57 -8.41
C ILE A 28 19.44 -28.02 -9.85
N GLY A 29 19.16 -29.31 -10.04
CA GLY A 29 18.67 -29.86 -11.30
C GLY A 29 19.58 -29.65 -12.52
N VAL A 30 18.96 -29.68 -13.71
CA VAL A 30 19.63 -29.47 -14.99
C VAL A 30 19.84 -27.97 -15.23
N VAL A 31 20.97 -27.61 -15.84
CA VAL A 31 21.28 -26.24 -16.27
C VAL A 31 20.13 -25.69 -17.10
N ALA A 32 19.54 -24.57 -16.66
CA ALA A 32 18.48 -23.92 -17.42
C ALA A 32 19.08 -23.22 -18.64
N VAL A 33 18.48 -23.41 -19.81
CA VAL A 33 18.91 -22.80 -21.06
C VAL A 33 17.84 -21.82 -21.51
N ALA A 34 18.24 -20.62 -21.91
CA ALA A 34 17.33 -19.64 -22.47
C ALA A 34 16.62 -20.23 -23.71
N PRO A 35 15.27 -20.14 -23.80
CA PRO A 35 14.54 -20.62 -24.96
C PRO A 35 14.88 -19.81 -26.20
N ASP A 36 15.15 -18.52 -26.01
CA ASP A 36 15.50 -17.56 -27.05
C ASP A 36 16.82 -16.86 -26.71
N ASP A 37 17.56 -16.45 -27.74
CA ASP A 37 18.65 -15.50 -27.57
C ASP A 37 18.06 -14.15 -27.09
N VAL A 38 18.88 -13.36 -26.41
CA VAL A 38 18.54 -11.98 -26.07
C VAL A 38 18.09 -11.27 -27.35
N ASN A 39 16.87 -10.74 -27.35
CA ASN A 39 16.26 -10.23 -28.56
C ASN A 39 15.51 -8.91 -28.33
N VAL A 40 15.56 -8.03 -29.35
CA VAL A 40 14.95 -6.70 -29.31
C VAL A 40 13.42 -6.73 -29.08
N PRO A 41 12.65 -7.68 -29.66
CA PRO A 41 11.21 -7.77 -29.38
C PRO A 41 10.87 -7.94 -27.90
N MET A 42 11.54 -8.86 -27.19
CA MET A 42 11.32 -9.05 -25.75
C MET A 42 11.77 -7.84 -24.93
N VAL A 43 12.91 -7.23 -25.29
CA VAL A 43 13.39 -5.98 -24.66
C VAL A 43 12.34 -4.87 -24.81
N ARG A 44 11.76 -4.70 -26.00
CA ARG A 44 10.71 -3.70 -26.25
C ARG A 44 9.49 -3.91 -25.36
N HIS A 45 8.98 -5.14 -25.28
CA HIS A 45 7.81 -5.44 -24.46
C HIS A 45 8.09 -5.23 -22.97
N TRP A 46 9.30 -5.58 -22.50
CA TRP A 46 9.70 -5.32 -21.13
C TRP A 46 9.76 -3.81 -20.84
N CYS A 47 10.42 -3.02 -21.68
CA CYS A 47 10.51 -1.57 -21.52
C CYS A 47 9.12 -0.91 -21.49
N GLN A 48 8.20 -1.33 -22.36
CA GLN A 48 6.83 -0.83 -22.38
C GLN A 48 6.07 -1.17 -21.08
N ALA A 49 6.19 -2.40 -20.59
CA ALA A 49 5.52 -2.84 -19.36
C ALA A 49 6.06 -2.12 -18.12
N MET A 50 7.37 -1.84 -18.10
CA MET A 50 8.05 -1.16 -16.98
C MET A 50 8.01 0.37 -17.07
N GLY A 51 7.61 0.93 -18.22
CA GLY A 51 7.67 2.37 -18.48
C GLY A 51 9.10 2.91 -18.63
N ASP A 52 10.08 2.05 -18.93
CA ASP A 52 11.48 2.44 -19.11
C ASP A 52 11.69 2.98 -20.53
N THR A 53 12.10 4.23 -20.62
CA THR A 53 12.26 4.98 -21.89
C THR A 53 13.72 5.22 -22.25
N ASN A 54 14.67 4.57 -21.59
CA ASN A 54 16.08 4.74 -21.90
C ASN A 54 16.38 4.32 -23.36
N PRO A 55 16.87 5.26 -24.21
CA PRO A 55 16.98 5.02 -25.64
C PRO A 55 18.03 3.98 -26.00
N VAL A 56 19.02 3.71 -25.13
CA VAL A 56 20.10 2.74 -25.41
C VAL A 56 19.61 1.30 -25.60
N TYR A 57 18.36 1.01 -25.21
CA TYR A 57 17.76 -0.32 -25.34
C TYR A 57 17.07 -0.54 -26.68
N LEU A 58 16.63 0.52 -27.37
CA LEU A 58 15.75 0.41 -28.56
C LEU A 58 16.14 1.30 -29.74
N ASP A 59 16.98 2.31 -29.54
CA ASP A 59 17.49 3.20 -30.59
C ASP A 59 18.96 2.88 -30.87
N GLU A 60 19.24 2.34 -32.06
CA GLU A 60 20.59 1.96 -32.48
C GLU A 60 21.55 3.16 -32.54
N THR A 61 21.06 4.33 -32.95
CA THR A 61 21.89 5.55 -33.07
C THR A 61 22.28 6.04 -31.69
N ALA A 62 21.32 6.11 -30.77
CA ALA A 62 21.57 6.50 -29.38
C ALA A 62 22.48 5.49 -28.67
N ALA A 63 22.28 4.19 -28.90
CA ALA A 63 23.08 3.15 -28.30
C ALA A 63 24.52 3.13 -28.84
N ALA A 64 24.72 3.36 -30.15
CA ALA A 64 26.04 3.50 -30.76
C ALA A 64 26.82 4.73 -30.26
N ALA A 65 26.12 5.84 -29.99
CA ALA A 65 26.70 7.06 -29.42
C ALA A 65 26.96 6.96 -27.90
N SER A 66 26.42 5.92 -27.24
CA SER A 66 26.59 5.70 -25.79
C SER A 66 27.88 4.94 -25.47
N VAL A 67 28.19 4.82 -24.18
CA VAL A 67 29.31 3.98 -23.68
C VAL A 67 29.19 2.50 -24.06
N HIS A 68 28.00 2.05 -24.48
CA HIS A 68 27.75 0.66 -24.87
C HIS A 68 28.12 0.36 -26.32
N GLY A 69 28.25 1.38 -27.19
CA GLY A 69 28.62 1.22 -28.60
C GLY A 69 27.65 0.37 -29.45
N GLY A 70 26.42 0.15 -28.96
CA GLY A 70 25.40 -0.67 -29.60
C GLY A 70 24.30 -1.06 -28.61
N LEU A 71 23.22 -1.65 -29.12
CA LEU A 71 22.06 -2.04 -28.29
C LEU A 71 22.47 -2.99 -27.17
N VAL A 72 21.87 -2.77 -26.01
CA VAL A 72 21.97 -3.63 -24.82
C VAL A 72 20.59 -3.92 -24.26
N ALA A 73 20.42 -5.04 -23.57
CA ALA A 73 19.20 -5.30 -22.81
C ALA A 73 19.27 -4.59 -21.45
N PRO A 74 18.11 -4.15 -20.90
CA PRO A 74 18.04 -3.68 -19.51
C PRO A 74 18.63 -4.74 -18.56
N PRO A 75 19.55 -4.39 -17.66
CA PRO A 75 20.19 -5.36 -16.76
C PRO A 75 19.20 -6.19 -15.94
N THR A 76 18.10 -5.56 -15.51
CA THR A 76 17.00 -6.18 -14.77
C THR A 76 16.25 -7.27 -15.53
N MET A 77 16.53 -7.48 -16.82
CA MET A 77 16.03 -8.62 -17.60
C MET A 77 16.87 -9.89 -17.43
N LEU A 78 17.97 -9.88 -16.67
CA LEU A 78 18.89 -11.03 -16.53
C LEU A 78 18.17 -12.36 -16.29
N GLN A 79 17.22 -12.39 -15.35
CA GLN A 79 16.44 -13.59 -15.04
C GLN A 79 15.39 -13.92 -16.13
N ALA A 80 14.82 -12.90 -16.79
CA ALA A 80 13.71 -13.06 -17.72
C ALA A 80 14.03 -14.01 -18.89
N TRP A 81 15.29 -14.02 -19.32
CA TRP A 81 15.76 -14.85 -20.44
C TRP A 81 15.78 -16.35 -20.15
N VAL A 82 15.82 -16.77 -18.88
CA VAL A 82 15.85 -18.19 -18.49
C VAL A 82 14.61 -18.58 -17.68
N MET A 83 13.59 -17.71 -17.68
CA MET A 83 12.30 -18.05 -17.10
C MET A 83 11.69 -19.21 -17.88
N ARG A 84 11.13 -20.16 -17.14
CA ARG A 84 10.50 -21.33 -17.73
C ARG A 84 9.28 -20.95 -18.58
N PRO A 85 9.05 -21.63 -19.71
CA PRO A 85 7.84 -21.45 -20.50
C PRO A 85 6.57 -21.67 -19.68
N PHE A 86 5.50 -20.99 -20.09
CA PHE A 86 4.19 -21.20 -19.50
C PHE A 86 3.72 -22.63 -19.70
N GLY A 87 3.25 -23.28 -18.62
CA GLY A 87 2.77 -24.67 -18.65
C GLY A 87 3.83 -25.72 -18.30
N GLU A 88 5.11 -25.35 -18.23
CA GLU A 88 6.15 -26.27 -17.74
C GLU A 88 6.22 -26.25 -16.20
N GLY A 89 6.05 -27.43 -15.60
CA GLY A 89 6.16 -27.66 -14.16
C GLY A 89 7.58 -27.46 -13.62
N ARG A 90 7.74 -27.48 -12.29
CA ARG A 90 9.07 -27.65 -11.68
C ARG A 90 9.49 -29.10 -11.83
N ASP A 91 10.79 -29.33 -11.93
CA ASP A 91 11.34 -30.66 -11.71
C ASP A 91 11.14 -31.03 -10.24
N GLU A 92 10.10 -31.81 -9.98
CA GLU A 92 9.75 -32.38 -8.67
C GLU A 92 10.36 -33.77 -8.48
N SER A 93 11.30 -34.18 -9.34
CA SER A 93 11.97 -35.46 -9.19
C SER A 93 12.69 -35.55 -7.84
N ASP A 94 12.70 -36.77 -7.29
CA ASP A 94 13.47 -37.09 -6.08
C ASP A 94 14.98 -36.93 -6.28
N THR A 95 15.46 -36.63 -7.49
CA THR A 95 16.87 -36.32 -7.75
C THR A 95 17.21 -34.84 -7.56
N ASN A 96 16.22 -33.95 -7.49
CA ASN A 96 16.41 -32.52 -7.33
C ASN A 96 16.57 -32.15 -5.84
N PRO A 97 17.76 -31.68 -5.39
CA PRO A 97 17.99 -31.33 -3.98
C PRO A 97 17.06 -30.24 -3.46
N TYR A 98 16.60 -29.32 -4.32
CA TYR A 98 15.69 -28.25 -3.92
C TYR A 98 14.26 -28.77 -3.71
N ALA A 99 13.82 -29.74 -4.51
CA ALA A 99 12.53 -30.40 -4.33
C ALA A 99 12.52 -31.18 -3.01
N GLN A 100 13.59 -31.95 -2.73
CA GLN A 100 13.78 -32.65 -1.46
C GLN A 100 13.79 -31.70 -0.25
N LEU A 101 14.54 -30.59 -0.33
CA LEU A 101 14.56 -29.57 0.72
C LEU A 101 13.17 -28.99 0.95
N THR A 102 12.46 -28.64 -0.13
CA THR A 102 11.11 -28.08 -0.05
C THR A 102 10.14 -29.06 0.59
N ALA A 103 10.14 -30.33 0.18
CA ALA A 103 9.31 -31.37 0.76
C ALA A 103 9.61 -31.58 2.25
N LEU A 104 10.89 -31.55 2.65
CA LEU A 104 11.31 -31.67 4.04
C LEU A 104 10.83 -30.49 4.90
N VAL A 105 10.87 -29.27 4.36
CA VAL A 105 10.35 -28.07 5.03
C VAL A 105 8.82 -28.15 5.16
N GLU A 106 8.13 -28.55 4.10
CA GLU A 106 6.66 -28.67 4.09
C GLU A 106 6.15 -29.80 4.98
N SER A 107 6.92 -30.89 5.15
CA SER A 107 6.59 -32.00 6.07
C SER A 107 6.43 -31.56 7.53
N LYS A 108 6.98 -30.39 7.90
CA LYS A 108 6.85 -29.78 9.23
C LYS A 108 5.80 -28.64 9.26
N GLY A 109 5.00 -28.51 8.21
CA GLY A 109 3.90 -27.56 8.12
C GLY A 109 4.28 -26.17 7.59
N PHE A 110 5.54 -25.94 7.20
CA PHE A 110 6.00 -24.67 6.64
C PHE A 110 5.62 -24.54 5.15
N THR A 111 4.32 -24.52 4.86
CA THR A 111 3.78 -24.61 3.49
C THR A 111 3.72 -23.28 2.75
N SER A 112 3.68 -22.16 3.48
CA SER A 112 3.58 -20.83 2.87
C SER A 112 4.95 -20.32 2.44
N VAL A 113 5.00 -19.57 1.35
CA VAL A 113 6.24 -19.03 0.78
C VAL A 113 6.09 -17.56 0.44
N VAL A 114 7.14 -16.78 0.70
CA VAL A 114 7.26 -15.39 0.26
C VAL A 114 8.70 -15.10 -0.13
N ALA A 115 8.90 -14.32 -1.19
CA ALA A 115 10.22 -13.80 -1.53
C ALA A 115 10.55 -12.61 -0.62
N THR A 116 11.73 -12.60 -0.01
CA THR A 116 12.13 -11.54 0.94
C THR A 116 13.27 -10.69 0.42
N ASN A 117 14.19 -11.25 -0.38
CA ASN A 117 15.32 -10.52 -0.94
C ASN A 117 15.63 -11.02 -2.35
N CYS A 118 16.05 -10.07 -3.20
CA CYS A 118 16.59 -10.31 -4.52
C CYS A 118 17.78 -9.36 -4.70
N GLU A 119 18.99 -9.90 -4.82
CA GLU A 119 20.20 -9.14 -5.06
C GLU A 119 20.81 -9.63 -6.38
N GLN A 120 20.87 -8.76 -7.38
CA GLN A 120 21.44 -9.07 -8.69
C GLN A 120 22.76 -8.34 -8.88
N THR A 121 23.77 -9.04 -9.40
CA THR A 121 25.04 -8.48 -9.87
C THR A 121 25.12 -8.64 -11.37
N TYR A 122 25.51 -7.58 -12.07
CA TYR A 122 25.64 -7.58 -13.52
C TYR A 122 27.13 -7.40 -13.86
N ASP A 123 27.77 -8.46 -14.33
CA ASP A 123 29.19 -8.42 -14.69
C ASP A 123 29.39 -7.67 -16.02
N ARG A 124 28.41 -7.78 -16.93
CA ARG A 124 28.31 -6.98 -18.15
C ARG A 124 26.85 -6.79 -18.59
N TYR A 125 26.63 -5.85 -19.50
CA TYR A 125 25.36 -5.73 -20.21
C TYR A 125 25.20 -6.88 -21.21
N LEU A 126 23.98 -7.40 -21.30
CA LEU A 126 23.61 -8.38 -22.33
C LEU A 126 23.35 -7.67 -23.65
N ARG A 127 23.68 -8.33 -24.75
CA ARG A 127 23.48 -7.81 -26.12
C ARG A 127 22.52 -8.69 -26.90
N PRO A 128 21.75 -8.12 -27.85
CA PRO A 128 20.99 -8.93 -28.79
C PRO A 128 21.87 -10.00 -29.45
N GLY A 129 21.42 -11.26 -29.42
CA GLY A 129 22.17 -12.43 -29.88
C GLY A 129 22.91 -13.21 -28.78
N ASP A 130 23.02 -12.67 -27.55
CA ASP A 130 23.55 -13.44 -26.42
C ASP A 130 22.63 -14.61 -26.10
N ARG A 131 23.17 -15.83 -25.96
CA ARG A 131 22.42 -16.99 -25.48
C ARG A 131 22.83 -17.35 -24.06
N LEU A 132 21.86 -17.36 -23.15
CA LEU A 132 22.13 -17.56 -21.72
C LEU A 132 21.89 -19.00 -21.25
N THR A 133 22.70 -19.40 -20.29
CA THR A 133 22.48 -20.55 -19.43
C THR A 133 22.54 -20.13 -17.97
N MET A 134 21.81 -20.80 -17.10
CA MET A 134 21.75 -20.50 -15.67
C MET A 134 21.96 -21.77 -14.84
N ARG A 135 22.87 -21.66 -13.88
CA ARG A 135 23.08 -22.68 -12.84
C ARG A 135 22.56 -22.14 -11.52
N THR A 136 21.87 -22.98 -10.77
CA THR A 136 21.37 -22.58 -9.45
C THR A 136 21.94 -23.49 -8.39
N VAL A 137 22.44 -22.91 -7.29
CA VAL A 137 22.85 -23.65 -6.11
C VAL A 137 22.03 -23.20 -4.90
N ILE A 138 21.80 -24.11 -3.96
CA ILE A 138 21.30 -23.75 -2.64
C ILE A 138 22.46 -23.10 -1.90
N ASP A 139 22.37 -21.79 -1.69
CA ASP A 139 23.43 -21.02 -1.07
C ASP A 139 23.45 -21.26 0.45
N SER A 140 22.29 -21.10 1.08
CA SER A 140 22.16 -21.22 2.53
C SER A 140 20.73 -21.53 2.95
N VAL A 141 20.59 -22.23 4.08
CA VAL A 141 19.32 -22.43 4.78
C VAL A 141 19.49 -21.96 6.22
N SER A 142 18.63 -21.07 6.69
CA SER A 142 18.72 -20.55 8.05
C SER A 142 18.18 -21.53 9.09
N GLU A 143 18.54 -21.30 10.35
CA GLU A 143 17.75 -21.79 11.49
C GLU A 143 16.30 -21.29 11.44
N GLU A 144 15.44 -21.87 12.26
CA GLU A 144 14.06 -21.42 12.40
C GLU A 144 14.00 -19.98 12.93
N LYS A 145 13.24 -19.11 12.28
CA LYS A 145 13.06 -17.70 12.64
C LYS A 145 11.60 -17.33 12.69
N THR A 146 11.22 -16.56 13.71
CA THR A 146 9.88 -15.97 13.84
C THR A 146 9.86 -14.57 13.23
N THR A 147 8.94 -14.35 12.31
CA THR A 147 8.73 -13.07 11.60
C THR A 147 7.29 -12.57 11.80
N GLY A 148 6.97 -11.38 11.30
CA GLY A 148 5.59 -10.88 11.31
C GLY A 148 4.60 -11.72 10.48
N LEU A 149 5.10 -12.50 9.51
CA LEU A 149 4.28 -13.40 8.69
C LEU A 149 4.09 -14.78 9.34
N GLY A 150 4.95 -15.12 10.29
CA GLY A 150 4.98 -16.42 10.96
C GLY A 150 6.38 -16.96 11.15
N THR A 151 6.45 -18.19 11.64
CA THR A 151 7.70 -18.89 11.97
C THR A 151 8.10 -19.81 10.83
N GLY A 152 9.37 -19.80 10.44
CA GLY A 152 9.84 -20.55 9.28
C GLY A 152 11.36 -20.49 9.05
N HIS A 153 11.79 -21.00 7.90
CA HIS A 153 13.19 -21.02 7.47
C HIS A 153 13.40 -20.15 6.24
N PHE A 154 14.49 -19.37 6.25
CA PHE A 154 14.96 -18.68 5.06
C PHE A 154 15.78 -19.64 4.21
N ILE A 155 15.47 -19.70 2.92
CA ILE A 155 16.22 -20.47 1.93
C ILE A 155 16.74 -19.47 0.91
N THR A 156 18.07 -19.38 0.79
CA THR A 156 18.74 -18.55 -0.20
C THR A 156 19.26 -19.44 -1.32
N THR A 157 18.97 -19.08 -2.56
CA THR A 157 19.55 -19.70 -3.76
C THR A 157 20.43 -18.71 -4.48
N ARG A 158 21.58 -19.15 -4.96
CA ARG A 158 22.46 -18.38 -5.85
C ARG A 158 22.30 -18.89 -7.27
N GLN A 159 22.01 -17.96 -8.18
CA GLN A 159 21.88 -18.22 -9.61
C GLN A 159 23.04 -17.54 -10.31
N ASP A 160 23.84 -18.29 -11.08
CA ASP A 160 24.90 -17.75 -11.92
C ASP A 160 24.50 -17.90 -13.39
N TYR A 161 24.66 -16.83 -14.16
CA TYR A 161 24.28 -16.76 -15.57
C TYR A 161 25.52 -16.71 -16.43
N TYR A 162 25.53 -17.49 -17.51
CA TYR A 162 26.66 -17.63 -18.42
C TYR A 162 26.21 -17.44 -19.86
N ASP A 163 27.09 -16.88 -20.69
CA ASP A 163 26.88 -16.81 -22.13
C ASP A 163 27.33 -18.10 -22.85
N ALA A 164 27.20 -18.11 -24.19
CA ALA A 164 27.56 -19.25 -25.03
C ALA A 164 29.05 -19.63 -24.99
N SER A 165 29.93 -18.72 -24.55
CA SER A 165 31.37 -18.98 -24.38
C SER A 165 31.70 -19.59 -23.01
N GLY A 166 30.74 -19.57 -22.07
CA GLY A 166 30.92 -20.00 -20.69
C GLY A 166 31.43 -18.89 -19.76
N GLU A 167 31.48 -17.64 -20.21
CA GLU A 167 31.79 -16.49 -19.36
C GLU A 167 30.57 -16.11 -18.52
N ARG A 168 30.78 -15.79 -17.24
CA ARG A 168 29.69 -15.35 -16.34
C ARG A 168 29.31 -13.91 -16.68
N VAL A 169 28.02 -13.68 -16.90
CA VAL A 169 27.48 -12.36 -17.27
C VAL A 169 26.76 -11.67 -16.11
N GLY A 170 26.40 -12.43 -15.07
CA GLY A 170 25.80 -11.91 -13.85
C GLY A 170 25.44 -13.01 -12.87
N SER A 171 24.91 -12.61 -11.72
CA SER A 171 24.42 -13.52 -10.70
C SER A 171 23.23 -12.95 -9.93
N MET A 172 22.47 -13.82 -9.27
CA MET A 172 21.36 -13.44 -8.40
C MET A 172 21.37 -14.25 -7.10
N LEU A 173 21.37 -13.56 -5.96
CA LEU A 173 20.98 -14.15 -4.68
C LEU A 173 19.50 -13.90 -4.47
N PHE A 174 18.73 -14.98 -4.40
CA PHE A 174 17.30 -14.93 -4.18
C PHE A 174 16.95 -15.63 -2.88
N ARG A 175 16.31 -14.92 -1.96
CA ARG A 175 15.92 -15.45 -0.65
C ARG A 175 14.41 -15.53 -0.54
N ILE A 176 13.94 -16.70 -0.15
CA ILE A 176 12.55 -16.93 0.24
C ILE A 176 12.46 -17.26 1.72
N LEU A 177 11.30 -17.01 2.31
CA LEU A 177 10.89 -17.54 3.60
C LEU A 177 9.82 -18.60 3.35
N LYS A 178 10.08 -19.84 3.78
CA LYS A 178 9.08 -20.90 3.91
C LYS A 178 8.60 -20.93 5.36
N PHE A 179 7.31 -20.69 5.60
CA PHE A 179 6.78 -20.43 6.95
C PHE A 179 5.41 -21.05 7.22
N ARG A 180 5.10 -21.21 8.50
CA ARG A 180 3.76 -21.45 9.02
C ARG A 180 3.07 -20.09 9.18
N PRO A 181 1.96 -19.81 8.49
CA PRO A 181 1.25 -18.53 8.63
C PRO A 181 0.93 -18.24 10.08
N ALA A 182 1.28 -17.04 10.53
CA ALA A 182 0.75 -16.52 11.77
C ALA A 182 -0.78 -16.47 11.69
N ALA A 183 -1.47 -16.73 12.81
CA ALA A 183 -2.91 -16.55 12.88
C ALA A 183 -3.25 -15.14 12.38
N LYS A 184 -4.10 -15.06 11.34
CA LYS A 184 -4.44 -13.82 10.66
C LYS A 184 -4.95 -12.83 11.71
N LYS A 185 -4.19 -11.75 11.96
CA LYS A 185 -4.72 -10.63 12.76
C LYS A 185 -5.96 -10.15 12.01
N PRO A 186 -7.15 -10.10 12.64
CA PRO A 186 -8.37 -9.70 11.95
C PRO A 186 -8.12 -8.35 11.28
N ALA A 187 -8.60 -8.19 10.05
CA ALA A 187 -8.54 -6.91 9.36
C ALA A 187 -9.08 -5.83 10.30
N PRO A 188 -8.46 -4.63 10.35
CA PRO A 188 -8.97 -3.56 11.20
C PRO A 188 -10.44 -3.34 10.87
N ALA A 189 -11.28 -3.36 11.89
CA ALA A 189 -12.72 -3.16 11.73
C ALA A 189 -12.97 -1.83 10.97
N PRO A 190 -13.98 -1.76 10.11
CA PRO A 190 -14.34 -0.52 9.43
C PRO A 190 -14.53 0.60 10.44
N ARG A 191 -14.02 1.79 10.10
CA ARG A 191 -14.10 2.97 10.98
C ARG A 191 -15.58 3.22 11.31
N PRO A 192 -15.96 3.35 12.59
CA PRO A 192 -17.36 3.56 12.94
C PRO A 192 -17.86 4.88 12.35
N LEU A 193 -19.16 4.92 12.02
CA LEU A 193 -19.81 6.12 11.50
C LEU A 193 -19.76 7.27 12.52
N ARG A 194 -19.82 8.51 12.02
CA ARG A 194 -19.92 9.69 12.89
C ARG A 194 -21.21 9.62 13.70
N PRO A 195 -21.20 10.04 14.98
CA PRO A 195 -22.42 10.14 15.78
C PRO A 195 -23.45 11.01 15.07
N ARG A 196 -24.69 10.51 14.96
CA ARG A 196 -25.76 11.22 14.28
C ARG A 196 -26.38 12.27 15.20
N PRO A 197 -26.55 13.52 14.74
CA PRO A 197 -27.31 14.50 15.49
C PRO A 197 -28.77 14.07 15.57
N SER A 198 -29.44 14.39 16.68
CA SER A 198 -30.88 14.17 16.80
C SER A 198 -31.61 15.12 15.85
N LEU A 199 -32.33 14.57 14.88
CA LEU A 199 -33.14 15.35 13.95
C LEU A 199 -34.45 15.75 14.62
N THR A 200 -34.72 17.05 14.69
CA THR A 200 -35.99 17.61 15.17
C THR A 200 -36.66 18.40 14.06
N HIS A 201 -37.98 18.59 14.15
CA HIS A 201 -38.74 19.37 13.17
C HIS A 201 -38.12 20.75 12.88
N ASP A 202 -37.62 21.43 13.92
CA ASP A 202 -37.02 22.76 13.82
C ASP A 202 -35.63 22.76 13.17
N GLN A 203 -35.00 21.60 12.97
CA GLN A 203 -33.66 21.46 12.38
C GLN A 203 -33.65 20.67 11.06
N LEU A 204 -34.73 19.96 10.72
CA LEU A 204 -34.77 19.11 9.51
C LEU A 204 -34.36 19.88 8.24
N PHE A 205 -34.88 21.09 8.05
CA PHE A 205 -34.57 21.92 6.88
C PHE A 205 -33.06 22.19 6.73
N TRP A 206 -32.32 22.28 7.84
CA TRP A 206 -30.87 22.53 7.85
C TRP A 206 -30.12 21.33 7.27
N PHE A 207 -30.46 20.12 7.73
CA PHE A 207 -29.82 18.88 7.25
C PHE A 207 -30.24 18.53 5.82
N GLU A 208 -31.51 18.74 5.45
CA GLU A 208 -31.97 18.56 4.07
C GLU A 208 -31.30 19.55 3.11
N GLY A 209 -31.13 20.81 3.54
CA GLY A 209 -30.36 21.81 2.81
C GLY A 209 -28.92 21.33 2.57
N LEU A 210 -28.24 20.85 3.61
CA LEU A 210 -26.88 20.33 3.49
C LEU A 210 -26.80 19.12 2.55
N GLN A 211 -27.78 18.22 2.56
CA GLN A 211 -27.80 17.13 1.57
C GLN A 211 -27.91 17.62 0.12
N GLN A 212 -28.47 18.81 -0.09
CA GLN A 212 -28.54 19.48 -1.40
C GLN A 212 -27.37 20.43 -1.66
N GLY A 213 -26.33 20.43 -0.81
CA GLY A 213 -25.18 21.33 -0.92
C GLY A 213 -25.47 22.78 -0.52
N LYS A 214 -26.55 23.04 0.24
CA LYS A 214 -26.99 24.39 0.63
C LYS A 214 -26.96 24.58 2.14
N LEU A 215 -26.34 25.66 2.60
CA LEU A 215 -26.45 26.09 4.00
C LEU A 215 -27.67 26.99 4.17
N LEU A 216 -28.73 26.48 4.79
CA LEU A 216 -29.98 27.23 4.99
C LEU A 216 -30.05 27.82 6.40
N ILE A 217 -30.38 29.09 6.55
CA ILE A 217 -30.52 29.79 7.84
C ILE A 217 -32.00 30.05 8.11
N GLN A 218 -32.46 29.81 9.34
CA GLN A 218 -33.84 30.09 9.73
C GLN A 218 -34.09 31.61 9.80
N ARG A 219 -35.16 32.10 9.16
CA ARG A 219 -35.52 33.53 9.16
C ARG A 219 -36.93 33.73 9.68
N CYS A 220 -37.12 34.68 10.59
CA CYS A 220 -38.45 35.06 11.06
C CYS A 220 -39.21 35.80 9.94
N THR A 221 -40.41 35.38 9.59
CA THR A 221 -41.20 36.06 8.54
C THR A 221 -41.78 37.40 9.00
N GLN A 222 -41.87 37.62 10.31
CA GLN A 222 -42.48 38.84 10.87
C GLN A 222 -41.49 39.97 11.13
N CYS A 223 -40.26 39.67 11.55
CA CYS A 223 -39.24 40.67 11.87
C CYS A 223 -37.91 40.47 11.13
N ALA A 224 -37.86 39.55 10.16
CA ALA A 224 -36.69 39.22 9.34
C ALA A 224 -35.42 38.76 10.10
N THR A 225 -35.46 38.60 11.43
CA THR A 225 -34.31 38.12 12.21
C THR A 225 -33.86 36.73 11.74
N LEU A 226 -32.60 36.62 11.35
CA LEU A 226 -31.90 35.37 11.06
C LEU A 226 -31.48 34.66 12.36
N ARG A 227 -31.60 33.34 12.40
CA ARG A 227 -31.43 32.53 13.60
C ARG A 227 -30.60 31.28 13.32
N HIS A 228 -29.51 31.17 14.07
CA HIS A 228 -28.76 29.93 14.24
C HIS A 228 -28.22 29.88 15.69
N PRO A 229 -28.33 28.76 16.42
CA PRO A 229 -29.08 27.55 16.08
C PRO A 229 -30.58 27.84 15.84
N SER A 230 -31.25 26.97 15.08
CA SER A 230 -32.68 27.10 14.84
C SER A 230 -33.50 26.80 16.10
N GLY A 231 -34.71 27.35 16.16
CA GLY A 231 -35.62 27.07 17.26
C GLY A 231 -37.09 27.39 16.92
N PRO A 232 -38.03 26.90 17.75
CA PRO A 232 -39.46 26.93 17.44
C PRO A 232 -40.06 28.33 17.43
N MET A 233 -39.43 29.29 18.12
CA MET A 233 -39.97 30.64 18.31
C MET A 233 -38.89 31.71 18.13
N CYS A 234 -39.24 32.83 17.53
CA CYS A 234 -38.33 33.97 17.37
C CYS A 234 -38.02 34.61 18.73
N ARG A 235 -36.73 34.67 19.10
CA ARG A 235 -36.29 35.32 20.35
C ARG A 235 -36.57 36.82 20.42
N HIS A 236 -36.79 37.47 19.28
CA HIS A 236 -37.00 38.92 19.19
C HIS A 236 -38.48 39.31 19.27
N CYS A 237 -39.33 38.73 18.41
CA CYS A 237 -40.75 39.10 18.32
C CYS A 237 -41.72 38.02 18.81
N ARG A 238 -41.22 36.85 19.23
CA ARG A 238 -42.00 35.68 19.66
C ARG A 238 -42.91 35.05 18.58
N SER A 239 -42.76 35.45 17.32
CA SER A 239 -43.44 34.78 16.21
C SER A 239 -43.01 33.32 16.09
N LEU A 240 -43.97 32.46 15.76
CA LEU A 240 -43.75 31.06 15.39
C LEU A 240 -43.59 30.89 13.88
N LEU A 241 -43.83 31.95 13.08
CA LEU A 241 -43.77 31.88 11.62
C LEU A 241 -42.36 32.17 11.11
N TRP A 242 -41.82 31.23 10.35
CA TRP A 242 -40.47 31.34 9.79
C TRP A 242 -40.36 30.69 8.42
N ASP A 243 -39.38 31.17 7.65
CA ASP A 243 -38.93 30.57 6.41
C ASP A 243 -37.40 30.38 6.47
N THR A 244 -36.77 30.08 5.33
CA THR A 244 -35.33 29.85 5.25
C THR A 244 -34.67 30.79 4.24
N LEU A 245 -33.42 31.14 4.52
CA LEU A 245 -32.56 31.91 3.62
C LEU A 245 -31.30 31.10 3.36
N GLN A 246 -30.93 30.91 2.08
CA GLN A 246 -29.66 30.27 1.74
C GLN A 246 -28.51 31.23 2.03
N ALA A 247 -27.55 30.80 2.85
CA ALA A 247 -26.32 31.54 3.11
C ALA A 247 -25.42 31.55 1.88
N SER A 248 -24.63 32.62 1.73
CA SER A 248 -23.54 32.74 0.75
C SER A 248 -22.47 31.66 0.92
N GLY A 249 -22.33 31.11 2.14
CA GLY A 249 -21.26 30.19 2.50
C GLY A 249 -19.94 30.89 2.85
N ARG A 250 -19.90 32.22 2.84
CA ARG A 250 -18.71 33.00 3.23
C ARG A 250 -18.83 33.46 4.67
N GLY A 251 -17.68 33.58 5.34
CA GLY A 251 -17.61 34.09 6.70
C GLY A 251 -16.18 34.31 7.17
N THR A 252 -16.03 34.57 8.46
CA THR A 252 -14.73 34.74 9.12
C THR A 252 -14.65 33.88 10.38
N ILE A 253 -13.47 33.36 10.70
CA ILE A 253 -13.24 32.60 11.92
C ILE A 253 -13.42 33.54 13.13
N HIS A 254 -14.47 33.31 13.94
CA HIS A 254 -14.65 34.01 15.19
C HIS A 254 -13.69 33.47 16.27
N SER A 255 -13.60 32.16 16.39
CA SER A 255 -12.69 31.44 17.28
C SER A 255 -12.58 29.98 16.85
N PHE A 256 -11.60 29.23 17.38
CA PHE A 256 -11.44 27.81 17.09
C PHE A 256 -10.80 27.05 18.25
N VAL A 257 -10.96 25.73 18.26
CA VAL A 257 -10.28 24.80 19.17
C VAL A 257 -9.72 23.63 18.37
N VAL A 258 -8.51 23.19 18.73
CA VAL A 258 -7.83 22.04 18.12
C VAL A 258 -7.79 20.88 19.12
N VAL A 259 -8.70 19.92 18.97
CA VAL A 259 -8.85 18.80 19.90
C VAL A 259 -7.89 17.68 19.52
N HIS A 260 -7.02 17.31 20.46
CA HIS A 260 -6.04 16.23 20.30
C HIS A 260 -6.49 14.93 20.98
N TYR A 261 -7.10 15.03 22.16
CA TYR A 261 -7.55 13.91 22.98
C TYR A 261 -8.82 14.26 23.80
N PRO A 262 -9.67 13.27 24.17
CA PRO A 262 -9.60 11.86 23.76
C PRO A 262 -9.99 11.67 22.29
N GLN A 263 -9.43 10.63 21.66
CA GLN A 263 -9.75 10.31 20.27
C GLN A 263 -10.97 9.41 20.18
N ILE A 264 -12.00 9.91 19.52
CA ILE A 264 -13.18 9.16 19.09
C ILE A 264 -12.88 8.54 17.71
N PRO A 265 -13.00 7.21 17.53
CA PRO A 265 -12.58 6.52 16.31
C PRO A 265 -13.18 7.03 14.99
N SER A 266 -14.37 7.66 15.03
CA SER A 266 -15.11 8.17 13.88
C SER A 266 -14.69 9.56 13.40
N LEU A 267 -13.73 10.21 14.07
CA LEU A 267 -13.23 11.54 13.72
C LEU A 267 -11.74 11.51 13.35
N GLU A 268 -11.29 12.54 12.65
CA GLU A 268 -9.90 12.76 12.28
C GLU A 268 -9.23 13.70 13.28
N TYR A 269 -7.92 13.51 13.50
CA TYR A 269 -7.14 14.25 14.50
C TYR A 269 -5.86 14.83 13.88
N PRO A 270 -5.43 16.04 14.32
CA PRO A 270 -6.09 16.90 15.30
C PRO A 270 -7.42 17.48 14.80
N ASN A 271 -8.47 17.36 15.60
CA ASN A 271 -9.83 17.73 15.20
C ASN A 271 -10.05 19.24 15.39
N GLN A 272 -10.07 19.97 14.29
CA GLN A 272 -10.20 21.42 14.26
C GLN A 272 -11.69 21.81 14.23
N VAL A 273 -12.19 22.40 15.31
CA VAL A 273 -13.56 22.88 15.43
C VAL A 273 -13.57 24.40 15.38
N LEU A 274 -14.28 24.95 14.41
CA LEU A 274 -14.37 26.37 14.11
C LEU A 274 -15.71 26.93 14.60
N LEU A 275 -15.66 28.16 15.07
CA LEU A 275 -16.81 29.02 15.25
C LEU A 275 -16.73 30.11 14.18
N VAL A 276 -17.67 30.14 13.23
CA VAL A 276 -17.62 31.00 12.05
C VAL A 276 -18.74 32.03 12.11
N ASP A 277 -18.39 33.30 11.99
CA ASP A 277 -19.33 34.40 11.76
C ASP A 277 -19.61 34.48 10.25
N LEU A 278 -20.82 34.13 9.82
CA LEU A 278 -21.24 34.22 8.42
C LEU A 278 -21.52 35.67 8.03
N GLU A 279 -21.40 36.00 6.75
CA GLU A 279 -21.70 37.34 6.21
C GLU A 279 -23.14 37.79 6.52
N GLU A 280 -24.08 36.86 6.64
CA GLU A 280 -25.48 37.16 6.99
C GLU A 280 -25.67 37.52 8.47
N GLY A 281 -24.62 37.44 9.30
CA GLY A 281 -24.63 37.89 10.70
C GLY A 281 -25.04 36.83 11.72
N VAL A 282 -25.15 35.57 11.31
CA VAL A 282 -25.30 34.43 12.24
C VAL A 282 -23.99 33.68 12.42
N ARG A 283 -23.87 32.96 13.52
CA ARG A 283 -22.69 32.20 13.88
C ARG A 283 -22.94 30.72 13.82
N VAL A 284 -22.03 29.97 13.21
CA VAL A 284 -22.15 28.51 13.02
C VAL A 284 -20.94 27.78 13.58
N VAL A 285 -21.15 26.57 14.10
CA VAL A 285 -20.09 25.65 14.50
C VAL A 285 -19.87 24.64 13.39
N ALA A 286 -18.64 24.46 12.95
CA ALA A 286 -18.29 23.55 11.86
C ALA A 286 -16.84 23.08 11.99
N ASN A 287 -16.48 22.02 11.29
CA ASN A 287 -15.09 21.58 11.24
C ASN A 287 -14.30 22.32 10.16
N SER A 288 -12.98 22.40 10.35
CA SER A 288 -12.06 22.81 9.30
C SER A 288 -11.87 21.68 8.28
N ILE A 289 -11.72 22.02 7.00
CA ILE A 289 -11.28 21.09 5.94
C ILE A 289 -10.15 21.72 5.12
N ASP A 290 -9.27 20.88 4.58
CA ASP A 290 -8.14 21.28 3.73
C ASP A 290 -7.24 22.38 4.32
N THR A 291 -7.21 22.48 5.66
CA THR A 291 -6.48 23.50 6.40
C THR A 291 -5.76 22.84 7.57
N THR A 292 -4.48 23.15 7.77
CA THR A 292 -3.70 22.66 8.91
C THR A 292 -3.94 23.55 10.14
N PRO A 293 -3.74 23.03 11.37
CA PRO A 293 -3.92 23.83 12.58
C PRO A 293 -3.12 25.15 12.59
N GLU A 294 -1.95 25.16 11.97
CA GLU A 294 -1.04 26.31 11.90
C GLU A 294 -1.56 27.42 10.97
N GLN A 295 -2.46 27.08 10.04
CA GLN A 295 -3.08 28.02 9.12
C GLN A 295 -4.31 28.71 9.72
N LEU A 296 -4.82 28.23 10.85
CA LEU A 296 -5.99 28.81 11.50
C LEU A 296 -5.64 30.11 12.22
N GLN A 297 -6.28 31.21 11.80
CA GLN A 297 -6.18 32.51 12.46
C GLN A 297 -7.57 33.08 12.72
N ILE A 298 -7.76 33.70 13.88
CA ILE A 298 -8.99 34.43 14.18
C ILE A 298 -9.11 35.61 13.20
N GLY A 299 -10.30 35.77 12.63
CA GLY A 299 -10.60 36.76 11.59
C GLY A 299 -10.28 36.30 10.17
N ALA A 300 -9.65 35.13 9.98
CA ALA A 300 -9.36 34.63 8.63
C ALA A 300 -10.65 34.38 7.84
N PRO A 301 -10.70 34.76 6.55
CA PRO A 301 -11.84 34.48 5.69
C PRO A 301 -11.94 32.99 5.40
N VAL A 302 -13.17 32.48 5.39
CA VAL A 302 -13.46 31.07 5.14
C VAL A 302 -14.59 30.91 4.14
N GLU A 303 -14.57 29.77 3.44
CA GLU A 303 -15.61 29.37 2.50
C GLU A 303 -16.17 28.00 2.90
N LEU A 304 -17.49 27.88 2.82
CA LEU A 304 -18.24 26.66 3.08
C LEU A 304 -17.84 25.56 2.10
N VAL A 305 -17.62 24.37 2.66
CA VAL A 305 -17.54 23.10 1.95
C VAL A 305 -18.56 22.17 2.59
N VAL A 306 -19.51 21.67 1.80
CA VAL A 306 -20.44 20.66 2.30
C VAL A 306 -19.79 19.29 2.13
N GLN A 307 -19.39 18.68 3.24
CA GLN A 307 -18.74 17.38 3.23
C GLN A 307 -19.75 16.27 3.43
N ARG A 308 -19.81 15.35 2.47
CA ARG A 308 -20.50 14.08 2.63
C ARG A 308 -19.69 13.19 3.59
N CYS A 309 -20.21 12.98 4.78
CA CYS A 309 -19.56 12.19 5.84
C CYS A 309 -19.83 10.68 5.67
N ASP A 310 -20.99 10.34 5.10
CA ASP A 310 -21.39 8.98 4.70
C ASP A 310 -22.58 9.06 3.73
N ASP A 311 -23.28 7.94 3.48
CA ASP A 311 -24.38 7.89 2.52
C ASP A 311 -25.56 8.81 2.87
N GLU A 312 -25.77 9.11 4.15
CA GLU A 312 -26.96 9.76 4.69
C GLU A 312 -26.67 11.05 5.48
N LEU A 313 -25.40 11.37 5.73
CA LEU A 313 -25.00 12.57 6.49
C LEU A 313 -24.08 13.48 5.69
N SER A 314 -24.53 14.71 5.49
CA SER A 314 -23.72 15.83 4.98
C SER A 314 -23.65 16.91 6.05
N LEU A 315 -22.45 17.44 6.30
CA LEU A 315 -22.19 18.45 7.33
C LEU A 315 -21.46 19.65 6.73
N PRO A 316 -21.61 20.86 7.31
CA PRO A 316 -20.85 22.02 6.89
C PRO A 316 -19.43 21.93 7.44
N PHE A 317 -18.46 22.13 6.57
CA PHE A 317 -17.06 22.37 6.87
C PHE A 317 -16.67 23.72 6.30
N PHE A 318 -15.56 24.26 6.76
CA PHE A 318 -15.01 25.50 6.22
C PHE A 318 -13.52 25.32 5.92
N LYS A 319 -13.10 25.82 4.76
CA LYS A 319 -11.68 25.94 4.41
C LYS A 319 -11.26 27.40 4.52
N VAL A 320 -10.03 27.66 4.95
CA VAL A 320 -9.47 29.02 4.95
C VAL A 320 -9.18 29.44 3.51
N VAL A 321 -9.57 30.67 3.16
CA VAL A 321 -9.28 31.26 1.86
C VAL A 321 -8.01 32.09 2.01
N ASN A 322 -6.89 31.62 1.46
CA ASN A 322 -5.67 32.41 1.42
C ASN A 322 -5.92 33.63 0.53
N SER A 323 -5.84 34.82 1.12
CA SER A 323 -5.88 36.11 0.42
C SER A 323 -4.51 36.46 -0.13
#